data_AF-A0A1W1BFG6-F1
#
_entry.id   AF-A0A1W1BFG6-F1
#
_cell.length_a   1.000
_cell.length_b   1.000
_cell.length_c   1.000
_cell.angle_alpha   90.00
_cell.angle_beta   90.00
_cell.angle_gamma   90.00
#
_symmetry.space_group_name_H-M   'P 1'
#
loop_
_entity.id
_entity.type
_entity.pdbx_description
1 polymer ?
#
loop_
_entity_poly.entity_id
_entity_poly.type
_entity_poly.pdbx_seq_one_letter_code
_entity_poly.pdbx_strand_id
1 'polypeptide(L)'
;MSNNSSAHPSLLAQFRSFCYQNKATDFETAVKYFALFGGMGWSVDMTIPLERLIIEKVLNNYRYIHGDLTKVTHSKPLYHAMLTAIATGDRREHAAFKKVKVSREEGEALIDFLIKDGFLKFDHSVEKPLYEADGISDRLLFVTPFMRFWFGVVSPAYRSIKEGNYEEAMKRWKGMESEFTTHIYHQLLLELIAVSFKDLFEGDAITGIGSYYDKNVEIDILIKRKSGALLAGSCKYGKQKMKKSELSRLKEKCAQAKLDVDTFILFSKNKFSSELKKEKGEKLHLLSLRNLAKVMDNLGKDDLLEYSNKKY
;
A
#
# COMPACT_ATOMS: atom_id res chain seq x y z
N MET A 1 18.59 -1.89 15.90
CA MET A 1 17.96 -3.22 15.73
C MET A 1 16.66 -3.22 16.50
N SER A 2 15.56 -2.85 15.86
CA SER A 2 14.21 -3.04 16.40
C SER A 2 13.60 -4.25 15.70
N ASN A 3 13.72 -5.42 16.34
CA ASN A 3 12.87 -6.56 16.01
C ASN A 3 11.45 -6.24 16.49
N ASN A 4 10.74 -5.40 15.74
CA ASN A 4 9.29 -5.40 15.77
C ASN A 4 8.84 -6.55 14.88
N SER A 5 8.74 -7.76 15.43
CA SER A 5 7.86 -8.76 14.82
C SER A 5 6.45 -8.19 14.91
N SER A 6 5.96 -7.58 13.82
CA SER A 6 4.58 -7.11 13.79
C SER A 6 3.68 -8.32 14.07
N ALA A 7 2.78 -8.21 15.04
CA ALA A 7 1.76 -9.23 15.32
C ALA A 7 0.84 -9.49 14.10
N HIS A 8 0.96 -8.68 13.05
CA HIS A 8 0.20 -8.76 11.82
C HIS A 8 1.03 -9.38 10.68
N PRO A 9 0.46 -10.31 9.89
CA PRO A 9 1.07 -10.82 8.68
C PRO A 9 1.41 -9.70 7.68
N SER A 10 2.52 -9.88 6.94
CA SER A 10 2.91 -8.95 5.88
C SER A 10 1.83 -8.80 4.81
N LEU A 11 1.89 -7.73 4.01
CA LEU A 11 0.91 -7.54 2.93
C LEU A 11 1.01 -8.69 1.91
N LEU A 12 2.23 -9.16 1.64
CA LEU A 12 2.45 -10.30 0.77
C LEU A 12 1.79 -11.57 1.32
N ALA A 13 1.93 -11.86 2.62
CA ALA A 13 1.27 -13.01 3.25
C ALA A 13 -0.26 -12.88 3.18
N GLN A 14 -0.81 -11.71 3.48
CA GLN A 14 -2.25 -11.45 3.33
C GLN A 14 -2.72 -11.63 1.88
N PHE A 15 -1.94 -11.15 0.90
CA PHE A 15 -2.27 -11.26 -0.53
C PHE A 15 -2.22 -12.71 -1.01
N ARG A 16 -1.18 -13.48 -0.63
CA ARG A 16 -1.06 -14.89 -0.97
C ARG A 16 -2.16 -15.72 -0.35
N SER A 17 -2.46 -15.50 0.93
CA SER A 17 -3.61 -16.10 1.62
C SER A 17 -4.92 -15.82 0.88
N PHE A 18 -5.15 -14.55 0.51
CA PHE A 18 -6.33 -14.14 -0.24
C PHE A 18 -6.40 -14.82 -1.61
N CYS A 19 -5.29 -14.89 -2.35
CA CYS A 19 -5.24 -15.54 -3.66
C CYS A 19 -5.50 -17.04 -3.56
N TYR A 20 -4.88 -17.72 -2.59
CA TYR A 20 -5.06 -19.15 -2.36
C TYR A 20 -6.51 -19.47 -1.98
N GLN A 21 -7.06 -18.76 -0.98
CA GLN A 21 -8.42 -18.96 -0.50
C GLN A 21 -9.46 -18.79 -1.62
N ASN A 22 -9.26 -17.79 -2.48
CA ASN A 22 -10.22 -17.41 -3.52
C ASN A 22 -9.86 -17.95 -4.91
N LYS A 23 -8.89 -18.87 -5.00
CA LYS A 23 -8.44 -19.52 -6.25
C LYS A 23 -8.14 -18.50 -7.36
N ALA A 24 -7.43 -17.43 -7.02
CA ALA A 24 -7.07 -16.38 -7.96
C ALA A 24 -6.19 -16.93 -9.10
N THR A 25 -6.58 -16.65 -10.34
CA THR A 25 -5.81 -17.02 -11.55
C THR A 25 -5.28 -15.83 -12.32
N ASP A 26 -5.88 -14.65 -12.16
CA ASP A 26 -5.43 -13.39 -12.76
C ASP A 26 -4.95 -12.41 -11.69
N PHE A 27 -3.71 -11.95 -11.83
CA PHE A 27 -3.07 -11.08 -10.83
C PHE A 27 -3.73 -9.71 -10.73
N GLU A 28 -4.12 -9.10 -11.86
CA GLU A 28 -4.71 -7.76 -11.82
C GLU A 28 -6.08 -7.78 -11.15
N THR A 29 -6.90 -8.80 -11.46
CA THR A 29 -8.18 -9.05 -10.81
C THR A 29 -7.98 -9.32 -9.33
N ALA A 30 -7.02 -10.18 -8.96
CA ALA A 30 -6.71 -10.46 -7.55
C ALA A 30 -6.36 -9.17 -6.77
N VAL A 31 -5.52 -8.30 -7.34
CA VAL A 31 -5.17 -7.00 -6.74
C VAL A 31 -6.39 -6.11 -6.54
N LYS A 32 -7.30 -6.05 -7.52
CA LYS A 32 -8.53 -5.24 -7.42
C LYS A 32 -9.42 -5.69 -6.27
N TYR A 33 -9.67 -6.99 -6.14
CA TYR A 33 -10.53 -7.51 -5.09
C TYR A 33 -9.82 -7.47 -3.73
N PHE A 34 -8.51 -7.73 -3.71
CA PHE A 34 -7.71 -7.64 -2.48
C PHE A 34 -7.62 -6.21 -1.94
N ALA A 35 -7.60 -5.19 -2.80
CA ALA A 35 -7.63 -3.79 -2.37
C ALA A 35 -8.87 -3.43 -1.52
N LEU A 36 -9.92 -4.26 -1.60
CA LEU A 36 -11.18 -4.08 -0.92
C LEU A 36 -11.41 -5.11 0.19
N PHE A 37 -11.15 -6.39 -0.06
CA PHE A 37 -11.43 -7.49 0.86
C PHE A 37 -10.20 -8.03 1.60
N GLY A 38 -9.01 -7.49 1.32
CA GLY A 38 -7.76 -7.93 1.90
C GLY A 38 -7.71 -7.75 3.42
N GLY A 39 -7.15 -8.74 4.10
CA GLY A 39 -7.00 -8.75 5.56
C GLY A 39 -8.23 -9.20 6.35
N MET A 40 -9.34 -9.56 5.68
CA MET A 40 -10.58 -9.98 6.35
C MET A 40 -10.80 -11.49 6.38
N GLY A 41 -10.09 -12.27 5.58
CA GLY A 41 -10.31 -13.71 5.45
C GLY A 41 -11.65 -14.08 4.79
N TRP A 42 -12.28 -13.14 4.09
CA TRP A 42 -13.55 -13.36 3.42
C TRP A 42 -13.36 -14.12 2.10
N SER A 43 -14.24 -15.09 1.87
CA SER A 43 -14.31 -15.77 0.59
C SER A 43 -15.04 -14.88 -0.42
N VAL A 44 -14.44 -14.70 -1.59
CA VAL A 44 -14.98 -13.90 -2.68
C VAL A 44 -14.86 -14.67 -3.99
N ASP A 45 -15.95 -14.69 -4.74
CA ASP A 45 -15.97 -15.24 -6.08
C ASP A 45 -15.60 -14.12 -7.07
N MET A 46 -14.36 -14.15 -7.58
CA MET A 46 -13.84 -13.15 -8.51
C MET A 46 -14.48 -13.21 -9.91
N THR A 47 -15.36 -14.18 -10.18
CA THR A 47 -16.18 -14.19 -11.40
C THR A 47 -17.40 -13.27 -11.28
N ILE A 48 -17.80 -12.90 -10.06
CA ILE A 48 -18.89 -11.97 -9.78
C ILE A 48 -18.35 -10.54 -9.81
N PRO A 49 -18.99 -9.58 -10.53
CA PRO A 49 -18.53 -8.20 -10.57
C PRO A 49 -18.28 -7.59 -9.18
N LEU A 50 -17.17 -6.89 -9.03
CA LEU A 50 -16.72 -6.35 -7.75
C LEU A 50 -17.79 -5.45 -7.10
N GLU A 51 -18.47 -4.62 -7.88
CA GLU A 51 -19.56 -3.76 -7.40
C GLU A 51 -20.70 -4.54 -6.77
N ARG A 52 -21.04 -5.70 -7.32
CA ARG A 52 -22.07 -6.58 -6.77
C ARG A 52 -21.62 -7.16 -5.42
N LEU A 53 -20.37 -7.60 -5.32
CA LEU A 53 -19.83 -8.08 -4.05
C LEU A 53 -19.74 -7.00 -2.98
N ILE A 54 -19.41 -5.75 -3.35
CA ILE A 54 -19.44 -4.62 -2.41
C ILE A 54 -20.84 -4.48 -1.81
N ILE A 55 -21.87 -4.49 -2.64
CA ILE A 55 -23.26 -4.38 -2.18
C ILE A 55 -23.64 -5.57 -1.29
N GLU A 56 -23.46 -6.79 -1.79
CA GLU A 56 -23.93 -8.01 -1.13
C GLU A 56 -23.19 -8.29 0.18
N LYS A 57 -21.85 -8.12 0.20
CA LYS A 57 -21.03 -8.49 1.36
C LYS A 57 -20.78 -7.35 2.33
N VAL A 58 -20.72 -6.10 1.85
CA VAL A 58 -20.37 -4.95 2.70
C VAL A 58 -21.59 -4.09 3.00
N LEU A 59 -22.24 -3.53 1.98
CA LEU A 59 -23.24 -2.48 2.19
C LEU A 59 -24.53 -3.04 2.83
N ASN A 60 -25.01 -4.20 2.34
CA ASN A 60 -26.16 -4.90 2.95
C ASN A 60 -25.88 -5.34 4.40
N ASN A 61 -24.62 -5.62 4.73
CA ASN A 61 -24.19 -6.03 6.06
C ASN A 61 -23.66 -4.87 6.91
N TYR A 62 -23.87 -3.62 6.49
CA TYR A 62 -23.29 -2.43 7.13
C TYR A 62 -23.49 -2.42 8.65
N ARG A 63 -24.71 -2.70 9.14
CA ARG A 63 -25.03 -2.61 10.57
C ARG A 63 -24.16 -3.57 11.40
N TYR A 64 -23.92 -4.78 10.90
CA TYR A 64 -23.12 -5.78 11.60
C TYR A 64 -21.64 -5.42 11.58
N ILE A 65 -21.11 -5.07 10.41
CA ILE A 65 -19.70 -4.70 10.24
C ILE A 65 -19.39 -3.44 11.06
N HIS A 66 -20.24 -2.41 10.96
CA HIS A 66 -20.10 -1.19 11.75
C HIS A 66 -20.11 -1.50 13.25
N GLY A 67 -21.05 -2.34 13.72
CA GLY A 67 -21.14 -2.73 15.13
C GLY A 67 -19.86 -3.39 15.65
N ASP A 68 -19.24 -4.27 14.87
CA ASP A 68 -17.96 -4.89 15.25
C ASP A 68 -16.79 -3.91 15.17
N LEU A 69 -16.72 -3.05 14.16
CA LEU A 69 -15.69 -2.02 14.06
C LEU A 69 -15.77 -0.97 15.18
N THR A 70 -16.98 -0.60 15.63
CA THR A 70 -17.15 0.28 16.79
C THR A 70 -16.65 -0.32 18.09
N LYS A 71 -16.62 -1.65 18.22
CA LYS A 71 -16.02 -2.31 19.40
C LYS A 71 -14.51 -2.17 19.38
N VAL A 72 -13.88 -2.48 18.24
CA VAL A 72 -12.41 -2.40 18.09
C VAL A 72 -11.92 -0.95 18.21
N THR A 73 -12.64 0.01 17.61
CA THR A 73 -12.30 1.44 17.72
C THR A 73 -12.79 2.11 19.01
N HIS A 74 -13.22 1.33 20.01
CA HIS A 74 -13.74 1.82 21.29
C HIS A 74 -14.85 2.89 21.16
N SER A 75 -15.57 2.90 20.04
CA SER A 75 -16.62 3.86 19.70
C SER A 75 -16.18 5.33 19.80
N LYS A 76 -14.88 5.63 19.72
CA LYS A 76 -14.36 6.99 19.82
C LYS A 76 -14.46 7.72 18.48
N PRO A 77 -15.23 8.83 18.39
CA PRO A 77 -15.41 9.54 17.12
C PRO A 77 -14.11 10.04 16.49
N LEU A 78 -13.14 10.46 17.32
CA LEU A 78 -11.85 10.95 16.83
C LEU A 78 -11.03 9.87 16.12
N TYR A 79 -11.09 8.61 16.57
CA TYR A 79 -10.41 7.50 15.88
C TYR A 79 -10.99 7.30 14.47
N HIS A 80 -12.31 7.32 14.33
CA HIS A 80 -12.98 7.22 13.03
C HIS A 80 -12.64 8.41 12.12
N ALA A 81 -12.64 9.61 12.68
CA ALA A 81 -12.30 10.82 11.95
C ALA A 81 -10.85 10.79 11.43
N MET A 82 -9.90 10.33 12.25
CA MET A 82 -8.51 10.17 11.86
C MET A 82 -8.31 9.09 10.79
N LEU A 83 -8.88 7.90 10.98
CA LEU A 83 -8.81 6.84 9.98
C LEU A 83 -9.43 7.30 8.66
N THR A 84 -10.55 8.02 8.69
CA THR A 84 -11.17 8.62 7.50
C THR A 84 -10.26 9.67 6.86
N ALA A 85 -9.63 10.54 7.66
CA ALA A 85 -8.73 11.58 7.18
C ALA A 85 -7.51 10.98 6.44
N ILE A 86 -6.93 9.93 7.00
CA ILE A 86 -5.79 9.20 6.41
C ILE A 86 -6.22 8.42 5.16
N ALA A 87 -7.37 7.72 5.20
CA ALA A 87 -7.85 6.91 4.07
C ALA A 87 -8.17 7.74 2.82
N THR A 88 -8.59 8.99 3.01
CA THR A 88 -9.04 9.92 1.95
C THR A 88 -8.03 11.04 1.65
N GLY A 89 -6.89 11.07 2.34
CA GLY A 89 -5.87 12.11 2.21
C GLY A 89 -4.59 11.62 1.56
N ASP A 90 -3.52 12.41 1.69
CA ASP A 90 -2.17 12.08 1.23
C ASP A 90 -1.41 11.12 2.17
N ARG A 91 -2.11 10.60 3.19
CA ARG A 91 -1.62 9.71 4.25
C ARG A 91 -0.60 10.34 5.20
N ARG A 92 -0.37 11.65 5.15
CA ARG A 92 0.57 12.33 6.04
C ARG A 92 -0.06 12.72 7.36
N GLU A 93 0.69 12.54 8.44
CA GLU A 93 0.19 12.78 9.81
C GLU A 93 -0.32 14.21 10.00
N HIS A 94 0.52 15.21 9.69
CA HIS A 94 0.16 16.61 9.89
C HIS A 94 -1.04 17.05 9.05
N ALA A 95 -1.18 16.52 7.83
CA ALA A 95 -2.34 16.77 6.98
C ALA A 95 -3.61 16.15 7.58
N ALA A 96 -3.52 14.95 8.14
CA ALA A 96 -4.61 14.29 8.84
C ALA A 96 -5.02 15.04 10.11
N PHE A 97 -4.05 15.49 10.93
CA PHE A 97 -4.32 16.29 12.15
C PHE A 97 -5.09 17.56 11.84
N LYS A 98 -4.65 18.30 10.82
CA LYS A 98 -5.33 19.52 10.36
C LYS A 98 -6.75 19.24 9.90
N LYS A 99 -6.98 18.12 9.22
CA LYS A 99 -8.31 17.71 8.73
C LYS A 99 -9.27 17.33 9.86
N VAL A 100 -8.76 16.70 10.92
CA VAL A 100 -9.54 16.32 12.11
C VAL A 100 -9.66 17.48 13.12
N LYS A 101 -8.82 18.52 12.98
CA LYS A 101 -8.76 19.71 13.85
C LYS A 101 -8.32 19.39 15.28
N VAL A 102 -7.26 18.60 15.41
CA VAL A 102 -6.61 18.27 16.69
C VAL A 102 -5.24 18.93 16.80
N SER A 103 -4.75 19.06 18.03
CA SER A 103 -3.36 19.46 18.28
C SER A 103 -2.37 18.39 17.80
N ARG A 104 -1.09 18.72 17.73
CA ARG A 104 -0.06 17.77 17.33
C ARG A 104 0.06 16.65 18.37
N GLU A 105 0.13 17.01 19.63
CA GLU A 105 0.27 16.09 20.76
C GLU A 105 -0.93 15.12 20.84
N GLU A 106 -2.14 15.64 20.66
CA GLU A 106 -3.36 14.81 20.60
C GLU A 106 -3.37 13.89 19.37
N GLY A 107 -2.95 14.42 18.22
CA GLY A 107 -2.85 13.66 16.97
C GLY A 107 -1.86 12.51 17.05
N GLU A 108 -0.66 12.75 17.61
CA GLU A 108 0.38 11.75 17.82
C GLU A 108 -0.11 10.64 18.77
N ALA A 109 -0.72 10.99 19.91
CA ALA A 109 -1.31 10.02 20.83
C ALA A 109 -2.42 9.18 20.17
N LEU A 110 -3.17 9.79 19.24
CA LEU A 110 -4.21 9.09 18.46
C LEU A 110 -3.60 8.07 17.49
N ILE A 111 -2.53 8.44 16.79
CA ILE A 111 -1.81 7.56 15.86
C ILE A 111 -1.18 6.40 16.62
N ASP A 112 -0.52 6.66 17.75
CA ASP A 112 0.09 5.63 18.59
C ASP A 112 -0.92 4.57 19.00
N PHE A 113 -2.13 5.00 19.39
CA PHE A 113 -3.22 4.08 19.67
C PHE A 113 -3.62 3.26 18.43
N LEU A 114 -3.84 3.92 17.29
CA LEU A 114 -4.27 3.24 16.06
C LEU A 114 -3.21 2.28 15.50
N ILE A 115 -1.93 2.54 15.73
CA ILE A 115 -0.82 1.63 15.41
C ILE A 115 -0.83 0.45 16.37
N LYS A 116 -0.94 0.72 17.68
CA LYS A 116 -0.98 -0.33 18.71
C LYS A 116 -2.14 -1.31 18.50
N ASP A 117 -3.30 -0.81 18.08
CA ASP A 117 -4.49 -1.62 17.79
C ASP A 117 -4.47 -2.27 16.40
N GLY A 118 -3.40 -2.08 15.61
CA GLY A 118 -3.21 -2.76 14.34
C GLY A 118 -4.01 -2.20 13.17
N PHE A 119 -4.52 -0.97 13.27
CA PHE A 119 -5.14 -0.29 12.11
C PHE A 119 -4.10 0.28 11.18
N LEU A 120 -3.05 0.88 11.74
CA LEU A 120 -2.06 1.66 11.01
C LEU A 120 -0.63 1.17 11.27
N LYS A 121 0.26 1.53 10.36
CA LYS A 121 1.71 1.48 10.54
C LYS A 121 2.35 2.67 9.84
N PHE A 122 3.55 3.03 10.25
CA PHE A 122 4.34 4.03 9.56
C PHE A 122 4.91 3.54 8.22
N ASP A 123 5.06 4.49 7.31
CA ASP A 123 5.69 4.39 5.98
C ASP A 123 6.79 5.45 5.90
N HIS A 124 7.84 5.22 6.70
CA HIS A 124 8.96 6.13 6.84
C HIS A 124 9.77 6.22 5.54
N SER A 125 10.35 7.39 5.32
CA SER A 125 11.39 7.55 4.31
C SER A 125 12.58 6.65 4.67
N VAL A 126 13.14 5.94 3.68
CA VAL A 126 14.28 5.01 3.90
C VAL A 126 15.53 5.76 4.34
N GLU A 127 15.72 6.99 3.84
CA GLU A 127 16.75 7.91 4.28
C GLU A 127 16.12 9.22 4.75
N LYS A 128 16.79 9.90 5.68
CA LYS A 128 16.40 11.26 6.08
C LYS A 128 16.87 12.26 5.03
N PRO A 129 16.17 13.38 4.85
CA PRO A 129 16.66 14.46 4.01
C PRO A 129 18.01 14.97 4.53
N LEU A 130 18.84 15.47 3.60
CA LEU A 130 20.16 16.02 3.96
C LEU A 130 20.05 17.19 4.95
N TYR A 131 19.02 18.03 4.77
CA TYR A 131 18.72 19.16 5.66
C TYR A 131 17.43 18.90 6.41
N GLU A 132 17.43 19.08 7.73
CA GLU A 132 16.25 18.88 8.57
C GLU A 132 15.07 19.77 8.15
N ALA A 133 15.36 20.98 7.66
CA ALA A 133 14.36 21.92 7.14
C ALA A 133 13.68 21.46 5.82
N ASP A 134 14.19 20.41 5.19
CA ASP A 134 13.57 19.76 4.03
C ASP A 134 12.66 18.59 4.44
N GLY A 135 12.70 18.21 5.73
CA GLY A 135 11.83 17.22 6.34
C GLY A 135 10.35 17.53 6.18
N ILE A 136 9.59 16.49 5.89
CA ILE A 136 8.13 16.51 5.87
C ILE A 136 7.60 15.35 6.71
N SER A 137 6.38 15.48 7.22
CA SER A 137 5.80 14.48 8.13
C SER A 137 5.71 13.10 7.47
N ASP A 138 5.86 12.07 8.30
CA ASP A 138 5.80 10.68 7.88
C ASP A 138 4.43 10.34 7.27
N ARG A 139 4.43 9.25 6.50
CA ARG A 139 3.22 8.66 5.94
C ARG A 139 2.73 7.50 6.81
N LEU A 140 1.44 7.26 6.75
CA LEU A 140 0.78 6.13 7.39
C LEU A 140 0.22 5.17 6.34
N LEU A 141 0.15 3.90 6.70
CA LEU A 141 -0.45 2.83 5.93
C LEU A 141 -1.47 2.11 6.77
N PHE A 142 -2.57 1.73 6.14
CA PHE A 142 -3.47 0.74 6.75
C PHE A 142 -2.80 -0.63 6.72
N VAL A 143 -2.87 -1.34 7.84
CA VAL A 143 -2.36 -2.71 7.97
C VAL A 143 -3.14 -3.68 7.10
N THR A 144 -4.46 -3.44 6.94
CA THR A 144 -5.33 -4.23 6.08
C THR A 144 -6.00 -3.36 5.00
N PRO A 145 -6.06 -3.83 3.74
CA PRO A 145 -6.75 -3.10 2.67
C PRO A 145 -8.23 -2.81 2.99
N PHE A 146 -8.94 -3.75 3.61
CA PHE A 146 -10.35 -3.55 3.95
C PHE A 146 -10.58 -2.38 4.90
N MET A 147 -9.70 -2.14 5.87
CA MET A 147 -9.86 -1.00 6.78
C MET A 147 -9.73 0.32 6.03
N ARG A 148 -8.79 0.41 5.07
CA ARG A 148 -8.69 1.59 4.20
C ARG A 148 -9.98 1.80 3.40
N PHE A 149 -10.53 0.73 2.83
CA PHE A 149 -11.79 0.78 2.09
C PHE A 149 -12.94 1.24 2.97
N TRP A 150 -13.09 0.65 4.16
CA TRP A 150 -14.13 0.99 5.10
C TRP A 150 -14.11 2.48 5.45
N PHE A 151 -12.96 3.00 5.91
CA PHE A 151 -12.86 4.40 6.34
C PHE A 151 -12.79 5.40 5.17
N GLY A 152 -12.37 4.98 3.98
CA GLY A 152 -12.35 5.83 2.79
C GLY A 152 -13.69 5.94 2.07
N VAL A 153 -14.49 4.88 2.08
CA VAL A 153 -15.69 4.74 1.22
C VAL A 153 -16.96 4.55 2.03
N VAL A 154 -16.98 3.55 2.92
CA VAL A 154 -18.20 3.10 3.61
C VAL A 154 -18.58 4.03 4.75
N SER A 155 -17.65 4.27 5.67
CA SER A 155 -17.86 5.13 6.85
C SER A 155 -18.30 6.55 6.47
N PRO A 156 -17.72 7.22 5.46
CA PRO A 156 -18.19 8.54 5.04
C PRO A 156 -19.62 8.56 4.49
N ALA A 157 -20.09 7.46 3.88
CA ALA A 157 -21.42 7.35 3.27
C ALA A 157 -22.47 6.71 4.20
N TYR A 158 -22.21 6.66 5.52
CA TYR A 158 -23.03 5.88 6.44
C TYR A 158 -24.53 6.25 6.47
N ARG A 159 -24.88 7.51 6.21
CA ARG A 159 -26.27 7.98 6.26
C ARG A 159 -27.10 7.34 5.15
N SER A 160 -26.65 7.49 3.91
CA SER A 160 -27.34 6.93 2.75
C SER A 160 -27.38 5.40 2.81
N ILE A 161 -26.31 4.75 3.28
CA ILE A 161 -26.26 3.29 3.43
C ILE A 161 -27.32 2.81 4.43
N LYS A 162 -27.52 3.50 5.55
CA LYS A 162 -28.56 3.16 6.54
C LYS A 162 -29.98 3.29 5.99
N GLU A 163 -30.17 4.15 4.99
CA GLU A 163 -31.41 4.37 4.26
C GLU A 163 -31.58 3.39 3.07
N GLY A 164 -30.61 2.50 2.84
CA GLY A 164 -30.61 1.57 1.70
C GLY A 164 -30.16 2.20 0.38
N ASN A 165 -29.68 3.44 0.38
CA ASN A 165 -29.15 4.12 -0.79
C ASN A 165 -27.61 4.01 -0.85
N TYR A 166 -27.13 3.26 -1.84
CA TYR A 166 -25.71 2.96 -2.02
C TYR A 166 -24.99 3.83 -3.06
N GLU A 167 -25.68 4.78 -3.69
CA GLU A 167 -25.11 5.59 -4.78
C GLU A 167 -23.87 6.38 -4.34
N GLU A 168 -23.92 7.00 -3.16
CA GLU A 168 -22.78 7.76 -2.62
C GLU A 168 -21.55 6.87 -2.43
N ALA A 169 -21.72 5.72 -1.78
CA ALA A 169 -20.64 4.78 -1.52
C ALA A 169 -20.03 4.26 -2.83
N MET A 170 -20.87 3.91 -3.82
CA MET A 170 -20.39 3.43 -5.12
C MET A 170 -19.69 4.53 -5.92
N LYS A 171 -20.16 5.78 -5.86
CA LYS A 171 -19.49 6.93 -6.49
C LYS A 171 -18.12 7.18 -5.85
N ARG A 172 -18.02 7.13 -4.52
CA ARG A 172 -16.75 7.23 -3.79
C ARG A 172 -15.78 6.14 -4.21
N TRP A 173 -16.23 4.89 -4.22
CA TRP A 173 -15.38 3.77 -4.64
C TRP A 173 -14.82 3.97 -6.06
N LYS A 174 -15.68 4.29 -7.04
CA LYS A 174 -15.24 4.55 -8.42
C LYS A 174 -14.20 5.67 -8.51
N GLY A 175 -14.29 6.70 -7.67
CA GLY A 175 -13.31 7.79 -7.61
C GLY A 175 -11.97 7.39 -6.98
N MET A 176 -11.93 6.33 -6.16
CA MET A 176 -10.76 5.95 -5.36
C MET A 176 -10.11 4.63 -5.82
N GLU A 177 -10.80 3.80 -6.59
CA GLU A 177 -10.36 2.45 -7.00
C GLU A 177 -8.94 2.47 -7.59
N SER A 178 -8.67 3.39 -8.52
CA SER A 178 -7.36 3.48 -9.19
C SER A 178 -6.23 3.75 -8.19
N GLU A 179 -6.45 4.62 -7.22
CA GLU A 179 -5.45 4.95 -6.21
C GLU A 179 -5.24 3.78 -5.23
N PHE A 180 -6.34 3.17 -4.78
CA PHE A 180 -6.32 2.04 -3.85
C PHE A 180 -5.58 0.85 -4.45
N THR A 181 -5.89 0.52 -5.70
CA THR A 181 -5.24 -0.59 -6.41
C THR A 181 -3.77 -0.28 -6.70
N THR A 182 -3.45 0.92 -7.18
CA THR A 182 -2.06 1.36 -7.39
C THR A 182 -1.22 1.23 -6.13
N HIS A 183 -1.82 1.54 -4.98
CA HIS A 183 -1.14 1.41 -3.70
C HIS A 183 -0.82 -0.04 -3.32
N ILE A 184 -1.73 -0.99 -3.63
CA ILE A 184 -1.47 -2.43 -3.47
C ILE A 184 -0.35 -2.88 -4.40
N TYR A 185 -0.36 -2.47 -5.69
CA TYR A 185 0.73 -2.79 -6.62
C TYR A 185 2.08 -2.34 -6.06
N HIS A 186 2.14 -1.11 -5.53
CA HIS A 186 3.38 -0.56 -4.99
C HIS A 186 3.89 -1.36 -3.79
N GLN A 187 3.03 -1.66 -2.81
CA GLN A 187 3.46 -2.41 -1.63
C GLN A 187 3.88 -3.85 -2.01
N LEU A 188 3.14 -4.54 -2.89
CA LEU A 188 3.54 -5.86 -3.38
C LEU A 188 4.85 -5.82 -4.17
N LEU A 189 5.13 -4.73 -4.89
CA LEU A 189 6.39 -4.56 -5.59
C LEU A 189 7.57 -4.45 -4.62
N LEU A 190 7.43 -3.71 -3.52
CA LEU A 190 8.48 -3.64 -2.48
C LEU A 190 8.73 -5.02 -1.87
N GLU A 191 7.67 -5.77 -1.54
CA GLU A 191 7.77 -7.14 -1.02
C GLU A 191 8.44 -8.08 -2.03
N LEU A 192 8.05 -8.01 -3.32
CA LEU A 192 8.68 -8.78 -4.39
C LEU A 192 10.17 -8.48 -4.49
N ILE A 193 10.56 -7.20 -4.45
CA ILE A 193 11.96 -6.81 -4.54
C ILE A 193 12.73 -7.37 -3.34
N ALA A 194 12.21 -7.22 -2.12
CA ALA A 194 12.83 -7.74 -0.91
C ALA A 194 13.11 -9.24 -1.00
N VAL A 195 12.17 -10.03 -1.55
CA VAL A 195 12.32 -11.48 -1.75
C VAL A 195 13.26 -11.79 -2.92
N SER A 196 13.02 -11.18 -4.09
CA SER A 196 13.69 -11.57 -5.35
C SER A 196 15.16 -11.14 -5.41
N PHE A 197 15.54 -10.12 -4.64
CA PHE A 197 16.91 -9.59 -4.62
C PHE A 197 17.73 -10.12 -3.44
N LYS A 198 17.16 -11.00 -2.61
CA LYS A 198 17.84 -11.60 -1.46
C LYS A 198 19.14 -12.30 -1.89
N ASP A 199 19.08 -13.12 -2.93
CA ASP A 199 20.24 -13.87 -3.44
C ASP A 199 21.17 -12.96 -4.27
N LEU A 200 20.60 -11.99 -5.00
CA LEU A 200 21.41 -11.04 -5.79
C LEU A 200 22.33 -10.19 -4.91
N PHE A 201 21.93 -9.95 -3.66
CA PHE A 201 22.68 -9.17 -2.68
C PHE A 201 23.21 -10.04 -1.53
N GLU A 202 23.50 -11.31 -1.79
CA GLU A 202 24.17 -12.17 -0.83
C GLU A 202 25.50 -11.53 -0.37
N GLY A 203 25.74 -11.49 0.94
CA GLY A 203 26.88 -10.79 1.55
C GLY A 203 26.68 -9.28 1.77
N ASP A 204 25.71 -8.64 1.11
CA ASP A 204 25.36 -7.22 1.27
C ASP A 204 23.84 -6.99 1.27
N ALA A 205 23.17 -7.67 2.22
CA ALA A 205 21.71 -7.74 2.28
C ALA A 205 21.01 -6.37 2.37
N ILE A 206 19.76 -6.33 1.90
CA ILE A 206 18.88 -5.17 2.07
C ILE A 206 18.60 -4.96 3.56
N THR A 207 18.86 -3.74 4.04
CA THR A 207 18.56 -3.28 5.42
C THR A 207 17.42 -2.27 5.48
N GLY A 208 17.05 -1.66 4.33
CA GLY A 208 15.92 -0.76 4.22
C GLY A 208 15.35 -0.78 2.81
N ILE A 209 14.03 -0.77 2.69
CA ILE A 209 13.29 -0.72 1.42
C ILE A 209 11.98 0.03 1.64
N GLY A 210 11.67 0.96 0.75
CA GLY A 210 10.54 1.89 0.89
C GLY A 210 10.70 3.03 -0.10
N SER A 211 10.11 4.18 0.17
CA SER A 211 10.32 5.40 -0.62
C SER A 211 11.35 6.33 0.02
N TYR A 212 11.82 7.33 -0.73
CA TYR A 212 12.43 8.53 -0.17
C TYR A 212 11.55 9.73 -0.45
N TYR A 213 11.43 10.65 0.50
CA TYR A 213 10.69 11.89 0.30
C TYR A 213 11.20 13.02 1.19
N ASP A 214 11.26 14.21 0.59
CA ASP A 214 11.44 15.49 1.26
C ASP A 214 10.52 16.53 0.60
N LYS A 215 10.59 17.80 1.03
CA LYS A 215 9.75 18.87 0.47
C LYS A 215 10.00 19.17 -1.03
N ASN A 216 11.15 18.78 -1.55
CA ASN A 216 11.63 19.08 -2.90
C ASN A 216 11.45 17.90 -3.86
N VAL A 217 11.62 16.67 -3.38
CA VAL A 217 11.65 15.47 -4.23
C VAL A 217 11.09 14.23 -3.54
N GLU A 218 10.47 13.38 -4.34
CA GLU A 218 10.01 12.05 -3.94
C GLU A 218 10.55 11.00 -4.92
N ILE A 219 11.10 9.92 -4.37
CA ILE A 219 11.59 8.75 -5.09
C ILE A 219 10.75 7.55 -4.64
N ASP A 220 10.06 6.93 -5.59
CA ASP A 220 9.08 5.87 -5.31
C ASP A 220 9.71 4.69 -4.57
N ILE A 221 10.93 4.29 -4.95
CA ILE A 221 11.67 3.20 -4.33
C ILE A 221 13.08 3.68 -3.97
N LEU A 222 13.48 3.55 -2.72
CA LEU A 222 14.85 3.62 -2.26
C LEU A 222 15.17 2.34 -1.49
N ILE A 223 16.33 1.76 -1.77
CA ILE A 223 16.82 0.55 -1.10
C ILE A 223 18.18 0.88 -0.50
N LYS A 224 18.35 0.53 0.78
CA LYS A 224 19.62 0.66 1.50
C LYS A 224 20.18 -0.71 1.83
N ARG A 225 21.38 -0.99 1.36
CA ARG A 225 22.12 -2.23 1.67
C ARG A 225 22.95 -2.10 2.95
N LYS A 226 23.41 -3.22 3.49
CA LYS A 226 24.23 -3.30 4.70
C LYS A 226 25.53 -2.49 4.59
N SER A 227 26.12 -2.44 3.40
CA SER A 227 27.29 -1.63 3.05
C SER A 227 27.04 -0.12 3.08
N GLY A 228 25.78 0.30 3.13
CA GLY A 228 25.35 1.69 2.97
C GLY A 228 25.05 2.08 1.52
N ALA A 229 25.34 1.20 0.54
CA ALA A 229 25.04 1.48 -0.86
C ALA A 229 23.53 1.59 -1.11
N LEU A 230 23.17 2.54 -1.97
CA LEU A 230 21.78 2.88 -2.28
C LEU A 230 21.39 2.47 -3.70
N LEU A 231 20.14 2.01 -3.85
CA LEU A 231 19.49 1.83 -5.14
C LEU A 231 18.22 2.68 -5.17
N ALA A 232 17.93 3.30 -6.31
CA ALA A 232 16.72 4.08 -6.49
C ALA A 232 15.82 3.49 -7.57
N GLY A 233 14.51 3.71 -7.46
CA GLY A 233 13.55 3.23 -8.42
C GLY A 233 12.36 4.14 -8.63
N SER A 234 11.72 3.93 -9.77
CA SER A 234 10.55 4.66 -10.25
C SER A 234 9.52 3.69 -10.81
N CYS A 235 8.24 3.99 -10.57
CA CYS A 235 7.11 3.15 -10.92
C CYS A 235 6.18 3.86 -11.91
N LYS A 236 5.69 3.13 -12.92
CA LYS A 236 4.65 3.62 -13.84
C LYS A 236 3.51 2.62 -13.92
N TYR A 237 2.38 2.97 -13.30
CA TYR A 237 1.17 2.14 -13.24
C TYR A 237 0.16 2.45 -14.36
N GLY A 238 0.34 3.56 -15.08
CA GLY A 238 -0.58 3.99 -16.13
C GLY A 238 -0.51 3.14 -17.40
N LYS A 239 -1.42 3.44 -18.33
CA LYS A 239 -1.50 2.79 -19.66
C LYS A 239 -0.36 3.18 -20.61
N GLN A 240 0.52 4.09 -20.24
CA GLN A 240 1.64 4.50 -21.10
C GLN A 240 2.87 3.65 -20.82
N LYS A 241 3.62 3.33 -21.88
CA LYS A 241 4.93 2.68 -21.75
C LYS A 241 5.89 3.56 -20.97
N MET A 242 6.74 2.93 -20.18
CA MET A 242 7.85 3.62 -19.54
C MET A 242 8.94 3.92 -20.57
N LYS A 243 9.40 5.18 -20.61
CA LYS A 243 10.38 5.70 -21.58
C LYS A 243 11.71 6.01 -20.87
N LYS A 244 12.78 6.18 -21.66
CA LYS A 244 14.12 6.55 -21.17
C LYS A 244 14.12 7.84 -20.32
N SER A 245 13.23 8.78 -20.61
CA SER A 245 13.08 10.03 -19.83
C SER A 245 12.77 9.78 -18.35
N GLU A 246 12.11 8.68 -18.01
CA GLU A 246 11.81 8.34 -16.61
C GLU A 246 13.08 7.96 -15.84
N LEU A 247 14.04 7.30 -16.50
CA LEU A 247 15.35 7.01 -15.93
C LEU A 247 16.16 8.29 -15.70
N SER A 248 16.16 9.21 -16.69
CA SER A 248 16.83 10.51 -16.56
C SER A 248 16.26 11.30 -15.38
N ARG A 249 14.92 11.38 -15.28
CA ARG A 249 14.25 12.05 -14.17
C ARG A 249 14.57 11.41 -12.82
N LEU A 250 14.64 10.08 -12.74
CA LEU A 250 15.03 9.39 -11.52
C LEU A 250 16.46 9.76 -11.08
N LYS A 251 17.40 9.82 -12.03
CA LYS A 251 18.78 10.27 -11.76
C LYS A 251 18.84 11.72 -11.27
N GLU A 252 18.09 12.62 -11.92
CA GLU A 252 17.96 14.02 -11.50
C GLU A 252 17.42 14.13 -10.07
N LYS A 253 16.40 13.35 -9.73
CA LYS A 253 15.84 13.29 -8.37
C LYS A 253 16.87 12.83 -7.34
N CYS A 254 17.65 11.79 -7.64
CA CYS A 254 18.71 11.31 -6.75
C CYS A 254 19.79 12.38 -6.54
N ALA A 255 20.20 13.07 -7.61
CA ALA A 255 21.18 14.15 -7.55
C ALA A 255 20.68 15.35 -6.74
N GLN A 256 19.38 15.69 -6.86
CA GLN A 256 18.75 16.74 -6.07
C GLN A 256 18.70 16.39 -4.58
N ALA A 257 18.38 15.13 -4.27
CA ALA A 257 18.39 14.59 -2.91
C ALA A 257 19.80 14.35 -2.34
N LYS A 258 20.86 14.54 -3.14
CA LYS A 258 22.26 14.23 -2.79
C LYS A 258 22.45 12.78 -2.35
N LEU A 259 21.70 11.86 -2.94
CA LEU A 259 21.83 10.42 -2.72
C LEU A 259 22.82 9.83 -3.73
N ASP A 260 23.86 9.17 -3.23
CA ASP A 260 24.82 8.46 -4.07
C ASP A 260 24.23 7.12 -4.52
N VAL A 261 23.64 7.12 -5.71
CA VAL A 261 22.94 5.98 -6.30
C VAL A 261 23.54 5.68 -7.67
N ASP A 262 24.01 4.45 -7.85
CA ASP A 262 24.58 4.00 -9.12
C ASP A 262 23.79 2.88 -9.79
N THR A 263 22.81 2.29 -9.08
CA THR A 263 21.98 1.18 -9.56
C THR A 263 20.50 1.53 -9.48
N PHE A 264 19.76 1.26 -10.55
CA PHE A 264 18.38 1.72 -10.73
C PHE A 264 17.41 0.57 -10.95
N ILE A 265 16.19 0.72 -10.42
CA ILE A 265 15.08 -0.21 -10.61
C ILE A 265 13.90 0.52 -11.23
N LEU A 266 13.44 0.07 -12.39
CA LEU A 266 12.29 0.66 -13.06
C LEU A 266 11.16 -0.36 -13.15
N PHE A 267 10.01 -0.01 -12.58
CA PHE A 267 8.81 -0.81 -12.70
C PHE A 267 7.82 -0.21 -13.70
N SER A 268 7.36 -1.01 -14.66
CA SER A 268 6.29 -0.62 -15.56
C SER A 268 5.16 -1.65 -15.57
N LYS A 269 3.96 -1.19 -15.21
CA LYS A 269 2.73 -1.97 -15.40
C LYS A 269 2.48 -2.22 -16.89
N ASN A 270 2.71 -1.22 -17.75
CA ASN A 270 2.49 -1.35 -19.20
C ASN A 270 3.76 -1.21 -20.04
N LYS A 271 4.66 -2.21 -20.01
CA LYS A 271 5.81 -2.38 -20.92
C LYS A 271 6.83 -1.22 -20.90
N PHE A 272 7.96 -1.43 -21.57
CA PHE A 272 9.06 -0.47 -21.72
C PHE A 272 9.24 -0.09 -23.19
N SER A 273 9.71 1.14 -23.48
CA SER A 273 10.15 1.52 -24.83
C SER A 273 11.34 0.67 -25.29
N SER A 274 11.51 0.55 -26.60
CA SER A 274 12.65 -0.17 -27.19
C SER A 274 13.97 0.50 -26.83
N GLU A 275 14.04 1.84 -26.78
CA GLU A 275 15.28 2.52 -26.38
C GLU A 275 15.64 2.22 -24.93
N LEU A 276 14.68 2.29 -24.00
CA LEU A 276 14.95 2.01 -22.58
C LEU A 276 15.41 0.55 -22.37
N LYS A 277 14.87 -0.41 -23.14
CA LYS A 277 15.31 -1.80 -23.03
C LYS A 277 16.78 -2.00 -23.43
N LYS A 278 17.33 -1.16 -24.31
CA LYS A 278 18.74 -1.22 -24.73
C LYS A 278 19.70 -0.75 -23.63
N GLU A 279 19.20 0.03 -22.67
CA GLU A 279 19.97 0.51 -21.50
C GLU A 279 20.05 -0.54 -20.37
N LYS A 280 19.36 -1.68 -20.51
CA LYS A 280 19.38 -2.75 -19.50
C LYS A 280 20.82 -3.26 -19.35
N GLY A 281 21.27 -3.35 -18.11
CA GLY A 281 22.59 -3.88 -17.76
C GLY A 281 22.67 -4.13 -16.25
N GLU A 282 23.87 -4.28 -15.72
CA GLU A 282 24.09 -4.53 -14.28
C GLU A 282 23.52 -3.40 -13.40
N LYS A 283 23.59 -2.15 -13.88
CA LYS A 283 23.13 -0.96 -13.14
C LYS A 283 21.66 -0.57 -13.40
N LEU A 284 20.91 -1.34 -14.19
CA LEU A 284 19.51 -1.06 -14.51
C LEU A 284 18.65 -2.33 -14.55
N HIS A 285 17.81 -2.50 -13.53
CA HIS A 285 16.83 -3.58 -13.44
C HIS A 285 15.46 -3.10 -13.94
N LEU A 286 14.88 -3.86 -14.87
CA LEU A 286 13.54 -3.58 -15.42
C LEU A 286 12.56 -4.64 -14.91
N LEU A 287 11.57 -4.21 -14.12
CA LEU A 287 10.51 -5.05 -13.57
C LEU A 287 9.18 -4.78 -14.27
N SER A 288 8.54 -5.83 -14.75
CA SER A 288 7.24 -5.76 -15.41
C SER A 288 6.13 -6.32 -14.53
N LEU A 289 4.88 -6.10 -14.94
CA LEU A 289 3.72 -6.77 -14.35
C LEU A 289 3.89 -8.30 -14.26
N ARG A 290 4.54 -8.91 -15.25
CA ARG A 290 4.84 -10.36 -15.24
C ARG A 290 5.78 -10.76 -14.11
N ASN A 291 6.74 -9.91 -13.76
CA ASN A 291 7.61 -10.16 -12.62
C ASN A 291 6.82 -10.08 -11.32
N LEU A 292 5.95 -9.09 -11.21
CA LEU A 292 5.12 -8.90 -10.02
C LEU A 292 4.07 -9.99 -9.84
N ALA A 293 3.48 -10.50 -10.92
CA ALA A 293 2.52 -11.61 -10.88
C ALA A 293 3.10 -12.89 -10.25
N LYS A 294 4.43 -13.06 -10.24
CA LYS A 294 5.10 -14.21 -9.60
C LYS A 294 4.87 -14.31 -8.09
N VAL A 295 4.39 -13.24 -7.43
CA VAL A 295 3.97 -13.34 -6.03
C VAL A 295 2.82 -14.32 -5.81
N MET A 296 2.12 -14.73 -6.89
CA MET A 296 1.09 -15.78 -6.90
C MET A 296 1.63 -17.17 -7.30
N ASP A 297 2.92 -17.31 -7.56
CA ASP A 297 3.47 -18.62 -7.92
C ASP A 297 3.48 -19.54 -6.69
N ASN A 298 3.28 -20.84 -6.93
CA ASN A 298 3.33 -21.91 -5.94
C ASN A 298 2.45 -21.64 -4.70
N LEU A 299 1.23 -21.11 -4.89
CA LEU A 299 0.28 -20.93 -3.80
C LEU A 299 -0.11 -22.29 -3.21
N GLY A 300 -0.02 -22.41 -1.89
CA GLY A 300 -0.27 -23.66 -1.17
C GLY A 300 -1.07 -23.44 0.11
N LYS A 301 -1.39 -24.55 0.79
CA LYS A 301 -2.13 -24.53 2.05
C LYS A 301 -1.42 -23.70 3.13
N ASP A 302 -0.08 -23.67 3.10
CA ASP A 302 0.75 -22.93 4.06
C ASP A 302 0.63 -21.40 3.89
N ASP A 303 0.11 -20.92 2.76
CA ASP A 303 -0.19 -19.50 2.56
C ASP A 303 -1.50 -19.09 3.24
N LEU A 304 -2.34 -20.04 3.68
CA LEU A 304 -3.63 -19.73 4.29
C LEU A 304 -3.43 -19.20 5.70
N LEU A 305 -3.74 -17.91 5.89
CA LEU A 305 -3.79 -17.29 7.21
C LEU A 305 -5.11 -17.63 7.92
N GLU A 306 -5.03 -17.82 9.23
CA GLU A 306 -6.20 -17.91 10.09
C GLU A 306 -6.73 -16.51 10.39
N TYR A 307 -8.05 -16.34 10.24
CA TYR A 307 -8.73 -15.09 10.57
C TYR A 307 -9.78 -15.36 11.63
N SER A 308 -9.72 -14.61 12.72
CA SER A 308 -10.74 -14.61 13.79
C SER A 308 -11.90 -13.66 13.52
N ASN A 309 -11.81 -12.85 12.44
CA ASN A 309 -12.85 -11.92 12.03
C ASN A 309 -14.11 -12.66 11.59
N LYS A 310 -15.28 -12.09 11.90
CA LYS A 310 -16.55 -12.59 11.36
C LYS A 310 -16.56 -12.46 9.83
N LYS A 311 -17.13 -13.48 9.20
CA LYS A 311 -17.32 -13.54 7.75
C LYS A 311 -18.78 -13.17 7.45
N TYR A 312 -18.96 -12.22 6.54
CA TYR A 312 -20.26 -11.71 6.09
C TYR A 312 -20.43 -11.91 4.58
#